data_AF-A0A8J3B4Y1-F1
#
_entry.id   AF-A0A8J3B4Y1-F1
#
_cell.length_a   1.000
_cell.length_b   1.000
_cell.length_c   1.000
_cell.angle_alpha   90.00
_cell.angle_beta   90.00
_cell.angle_gamma   90.00
#
_symmetry.space_group_name_H-M   'P 1'
#
loop_
_entity.id
_entity.type
_entity.pdbx_description
1 polymer ?
#
loop_
_entity_poly.entity_id
_entity_poly.type
_entity_poly.pdbx_seq_one_letter_code
_entity_poly.pdbx_strand_id
1 'polypeptide(L)'
;MIRGLYTAVSGMVAQERRYETLALNAANAQTPGYKVERPVQRAFPEMLLARTREIGSAAIPQRLAMGQAVIGPLTTGVYVQERIGDFRQGDLVETGSPLDLALYDDRLYLTLAEGGVPQKATLFFAVARPDGAVRYVRAGRFAVDADGYLATPSGSRVLDASGAPIRLYNPADPAQAAAYATGELRVDADGRVRLVDGRGQLVRGPGGQPLVDRLLGLVAAMDPHGMVREGDGHYRWEGDEDRLVPLDPATAAGARLREALRAQGGVRQGFYEASNLDPAQTMVDLMEALRAYEANQRVVQAYDQTLEKLFGEVGKV
;
A
#
# COMPACT_ATOMS: atom_id res chain seq x y z
N MET A 1 25.48 29.90 10.54
CA MET A 1 25.21 29.80 9.09
C MET A 1 25.18 28.35 8.60
N ILE A 2 26.28 27.61 8.66
CA ILE A 2 26.37 26.23 8.14
C ILE A 2 25.23 25.33 8.65
N ARG A 3 24.92 25.37 9.95
CA ARG A 3 23.81 24.58 10.51
C ARG A 3 22.43 24.96 9.96
N GLY A 4 22.17 26.25 9.75
CA GLY A 4 20.92 26.72 9.17
C GLY A 4 20.76 26.31 7.70
N LEU A 5 21.88 26.25 6.95
CA LEU A 5 21.90 25.69 5.61
C LEU A 5 21.56 24.19 5.61
N TYR A 6 22.14 23.40 6.51
CA TYR A 6 21.78 21.97 6.64
C TYR A 6 20.30 21.76 7.01
N THR A 7 19.75 22.57 7.90
CA THR A 7 18.32 22.51 8.25
C THR A 7 17.44 22.88 7.05
N ALA A 8 17.79 23.92 6.29
CA ALA A 8 17.06 24.32 5.08
C ALA A 8 17.15 23.26 3.97
N VAL A 9 18.35 22.69 3.72
CA VAL A 9 18.57 21.64 2.73
C VAL A 9 17.87 20.34 3.12
N SER A 10 17.94 19.92 4.39
CA SER A 10 17.21 18.73 4.85
C SER A 10 15.69 18.90 4.74
N GLY A 11 15.17 20.09 5.04
CA GLY A 11 13.78 20.46 4.77
C GLY A 11 13.42 20.39 3.29
N MET A 12 14.29 20.89 2.42
CA MET A 12 14.12 20.85 0.97
C MET A 12 14.04 19.41 0.45
N VAL A 13 14.99 18.55 0.81
CA VAL A 13 15.03 17.13 0.44
C VAL A 13 13.80 16.38 0.98
N ALA A 14 13.35 16.71 2.19
CA ALA A 14 12.13 16.11 2.75
C ALA A 14 10.87 16.50 1.95
N GLN A 15 10.75 17.76 1.54
CA GLN A 15 9.63 18.21 0.70
C GLN A 15 9.69 17.67 -0.72
N GLU A 16 10.88 17.52 -1.30
CA GLU A 16 11.07 16.85 -2.59
C GLU A 16 10.55 15.41 -2.56
N ARG A 17 10.95 14.61 -1.57
CA ARG A 17 10.44 13.24 -1.39
C ARG A 17 8.93 13.18 -1.14
N ARG A 18 8.38 14.16 -0.39
CA ARG A 18 6.93 14.28 -0.20
C ARG A 18 6.24 14.54 -1.54
N TYR A 19 6.75 15.49 -2.33
CA TYR A 19 6.23 15.80 -3.65
C TYR A 19 6.28 14.60 -4.58
N GLU A 20 7.39 13.87 -4.64
CA GLU A 20 7.51 12.62 -5.43
C GLU A 20 6.46 11.60 -5.03
N THR A 21 6.24 11.39 -3.73
CA THR A 21 5.23 10.44 -3.23
C THR A 21 3.83 10.87 -3.64
N LEU A 22 3.49 12.16 -3.49
CA LEU A 22 2.20 12.70 -3.90
C LEU A 22 1.99 12.63 -5.42
N ALA A 23 3.03 12.87 -6.21
CA ALA A 23 2.98 12.78 -7.66
C ALA A 23 2.75 11.33 -8.12
N LEU A 24 3.43 10.36 -7.47
CA LEU A 24 3.20 8.93 -7.69
C LEU A 24 1.77 8.52 -7.32
N ASN A 25 1.25 9.02 -6.21
CA ASN A 25 -0.14 8.78 -5.82
C ASN A 25 -1.11 9.35 -6.87
N ALA A 26 -0.93 10.61 -7.29
CA ALA A 26 -1.77 11.26 -8.29
C ALA A 26 -1.74 10.52 -9.64
N ALA A 27 -0.57 10.06 -10.08
CA ALA A 27 -0.43 9.29 -11.31
C ALA A 27 -1.19 7.95 -11.26
N ASN A 28 -1.35 7.37 -10.06
CA ASN A 28 -2.06 6.11 -9.84
C ASN A 28 -3.51 6.30 -9.34
N ALA A 29 -4.05 7.52 -9.37
CA ALA A 29 -5.40 7.81 -8.90
C ALA A 29 -6.50 7.00 -9.60
N GLN A 30 -6.27 6.64 -10.87
CA GLN A 30 -7.21 5.85 -11.67
C GLN A 30 -6.85 4.37 -11.72
N THR A 31 -5.76 3.95 -11.07
CA THR A 31 -5.33 2.55 -11.05
C THR A 31 -6.22 1.76 -10.09
N PRO A 32 -6.94 0.73 -10.57
CA PRO A 32 -7.80 -0.09 -9.70
C PRO A 32 -7.00 -0.76 -8.58
N GLY A 33 -7.54 -0.74 -7.35
CA GLY A 33 -6.93 -1.35 -6.17
C GLY A 33 -5.67 -0.62 -5.66
N TYR A 34 -5.33 0.56 -6.19
CA TYR A 34 -4.19 1.32 -5.70
C TYR A 34 -4.44 1.90 -4.30
N LYS A 35 -3.51 1.62 -3.38
CA LYS A 35 -3.49 2.15 -2.02
C LYS A 35 -2.51 3.31 -1.93
N VAL A 36 -3.01 4.47 -1.50
CA VAL A 36 -2.21 5.69 -1.35
C VAL A 36 -1.07 5.49 -0.35
N GLU A 37 0.11 6.01 -0.67
CA GLU A 37 1.25 6.04 0.25
C GLU A 37 1.38 7.41 0.91
N ARG A 38 1.58 7.42 2.24
CA ARG A 38 1.80 8.64 3.01
C ARG A 38 3.24 8.70 3.51
N PRO A 39 3.99 9.78 3.21
CA PRO A 39 5.33 9.94 3.73
C PRO A 39 5.28 10.35 5.21
N VAL A 40 6.02 9.64 6.06
CA VAL A 40 6.20 9.99 7.47
C VAL A 40 7.48 10.80 7.63
N GLN A 41 7.33 12.04 8.12
CA GLN A 41 8.45 12.93 8.39
C GLN A 41 8.84 12.83 9.86
N ARG A 42 10.14 12.76 10.13
CA ARG A 42 10.69 12.78 11.49
C ARG A 42 11.74 13.88 11.60
N ALA A 43 11.74 14.58 12.73
CA ALA A 43 12.86 15.46 13.08
C ALA A 43 14.08 14.61 13.46
N PHE A 44 15.28 15.11 13.17
CA PHE A 44 16.49 14.51 13.75
C PHE A 44 16.42 14.54 15.28
N PRO A 45 17.00 13.54 15.97
CA PRO A 45 17.02 13.49 17.42
C PRO A 45 17.52 14.80 18.03
N GLU A 46 16.84 15.24 19.09
CA GLU A 46 17.20 16.47 19.79
C GLU A 46 18.56 16.32 20.48
N MET A 47 19.42 17.31 20.31
CA MET A 47 20.68 17.41 21.04
C MET A 47 20.57 18.44 22.16
N LEU A 48 21.02 18.09 23.35
CA LEU A 48 21.09 19.03 24.47
C LEU A 48 22.23 20.03 24.24
N LEU A 49 21.90 21.32 24.23
CA LEU A 49 22.90 22.39 24.20
C LEU A 49 23.33 22.73 25.63
N ALA A 50 24.61 22.59 25.89
CA ALA A 50 25.24 22.95 27.15
C ALA A 50 26.10 24.21 26.98
N ARG A 51 25.94 25.18 27.88
CA ARG A 51 26.76 26.39 27.89
C ARG A 51 28.19 26.05 28.34
N THR A 52 29.18 26.25 27.47
CA THR A 52 30.60 25.93 27.76
C THR A 52 31.34 27.06 28.50
N ARG A 53 30.87 28.31 28.44
CA ARG A 53 31.48 29.47 29.13
C ARG A 53 30.45 30.56 29.41
N GLU A 54 30.40 31.07 30.65
CA GLU A 54 29.69 32.31 30.96
C GLU A 54 30.61 33.50 30.63
N ILE A 55 30.18 34.39 29.74
CA ILE A 55 30.86 35.65 29.48
C ILE A 55 30.07 36.76 30.19
N GLY A 56 30.50 37.06 31.42
CA GLY A 56 30.35 38.34 32.12
C GLY A 56 28.95 38.95 32.29
N SER A 57 28.33 38.73 33.45
CA SER A 57 27.68 39.83 34.18
C SER A 57 28.25 39.84 35.58
N ALA A 58 28.72 41.01 36.02
CA ALA A 58 29.23 41.19 37.37
C ALA A 58 28.09 40.91 38.37
N ALA A 59 28.43 40.18 39.44
CA ALA A 59 27.58 39.86 40.61
C ALA A 59 26.49 38.79 40.41
N ILE A 60 26.90 37.51 40.34
CA ILE A 60 26.13 36.42 40.95
C ILE A 60 27.07 35.66 41.90
N PRO A 61 26.76 35.57 43.21
CA PRO A 61 27.64 34.91 44.18
C PRO A 61 27.87 33.45 43.82
N GLN A 62 29.15 33.08 43.88
CA GLN A 62 29.72 31.78 43.58
C GLN A 62 29.30 30.73 44.62
N ARG A 63 28.03 30.32 44.58
CA ARG A 63 27.50 29.13 45.25
C ARG A 63 26.43 28.51 44.35
N LEU A 64 26.90 27.70 43.40
CA LEU A 64 26.22 26.62 42.66
C LEU A 64 26.97 26.35 41.34
N ALA A 65 28.31 26.25 41.41
CA ALA A 65 29.10 25.76 40.28
C ALA A 65 29.09 24.24 40.32
N MET A 66 28.03 23.60 39.81
CA MET A 66 28.02 22.22 39.30
C MET A 66 26.79 22.01 38.44
N GLY A 67 26.98 22.11 37.12
CA GLY A 67 25.95 21.85 36.11
C GLY A 67 26.10 22.84 34.97
N GLN A 68 26.55 22.36 33.81
CA GLN A 68 26.47 23.14 32.58
C GLN A 68 25.04 23.67 32.46
N ALA A 69 24.84 24.99 32.38
CA ALA A 69 23.52 25.54 32.18
C ALA A 69 22.96 24.99 30.87
N VAL A 70 21.96 24.11 30.96
CA VAL A 70 21.26 23.52 29.83
C VAL A 70 20.47 24.64 29.16
N ILE A 71 20.80 24.95 27.90
CA ILE A 71 20.16 26.02 27.13
C ILE A 71 18.81 25.52 26.57
N GLY A 72 18.69 24.21 26.34
CA GLY A 72 17.51 23.54 25.81
C GLY A 72 17.86 22.51 24.73
N PRO A 73 16.87 21.77 24.24
CA PRO A 73 17.03 20.87 23.10
C PRO A 73 17.16 21.66 21.78
N LEU A 74 17.92 21.11 20.84
CA LEU A 74 18.05 21.62 19.48
C LEU A 74 17.77 20.49 18.50
N THR A 75 16.92 20.73 17.50
CA THR A 75 16.75 19.87 16.33
C THR A 75 17.65 20.33 15.18
N THR A 76 18.24 19.40 14.44
CA THR A 76 19.21 19.70 13.36
C THR A 76 18.62 19.61 11.96
N GLY A 77 17.38 19.15 11.82
CA GLY A 77 16.72 19.03 10.52
C GLY A 77 15.52 18.08 10.54
N VAL A 78 15.05 17.76 9.34
CA VAL A 78 13.95 16.80 9.11
C VAL A 78 14.33 15.82 8.02
N TYR A 79 13.79 14.60 8.07
CA TYR A 79 13.94 13.61 7.01
C TYR A 79 12.64 12.81 6.85
N VAL A 80 12.41 12.29 5.64
CA VAL A 80 11.35 11.32 5.39
C VAL A 80 11.88 9.95 5.78
N GLN A 81 11.28 9.35 6.80
CA GLN A 81 11.71 8.05 7.32
C GLN A 81 11.20 6.91 6.43
N GLU A 82 9.92 6.96 6.08
CA GLU A 82 9.25 5.85 5.42
C GLU A 82 8.00 6.34 4.67
N ARG A 83 7.57 5.56 3.68
CA ARG A 83 6.27 5.71 3.01
C ARG A 83 5.39 4.55 3.42
N ILE A 84 4.30 4.84 4.13
CA ILE A 84 3.39 3.81 4.63
C ILE A 84 2.14 3.80 3.76
N GLY A 85 1.71 2.61 3.32
CA GLY A 85 0.45 2.43 2.61
C GLY A 85 -0.77 2.64 3.52
N ASP A 86 -1.74 3.41 3.05
CA ASP A 86 -3.08 3.50 3.64
C ASP A 86 -3.97 2.43 3.00
N PHE A 87 -4.28 1.39 3.77
CA PHE A 87 -5.04 0.23 3.29
C PHE A 87 -6.56 0.37 3.45
N ARG A 88 -7.08 1.56 3.76
CA ARG A 88 -8.53 1.80 3.76
C ARG A 88 -9.14 1.45 2.40
N GLN A 89 -10.34 0.86 2.42
CA GLN A 89 -11.06 0.47 1.23
C GLN A 89 -11.46 1.72 0.42
N GLY A 90 -11.27 1.66 -0.90
CA GLY A 90 -11.74 2.67 -1.85
C GLY A 90 -13.17 2.39 -2.32
N ASP A 91 -13.73 3.28 -3.12
CA ASP A 91 -15.07 3.10 -3.66
C ASP A 91 -15.14 1.90 -4.61
N LEU A 92 -16.27 1.20 -4.62
CA LEU A 92 -16.52 0.10 -5.55
C LEU A 92 -17.22 0.64 -6.79
N VAL A 93 -16.60 0.45 -7.94
CA VAL A 93 -17.12 0.90 -9.24
C VAL A 93 -17.63 -0.30 -10.02
N GLU A 94 -18.87 -0.21 -10.50
CA GLU A 94 -19.49 -1.24 -11.35
C GLU A 94 -18.98 -1.14 -12.79
N THR A 95 -18.54 -2.27 -13.35
CA THR A 95 -18.13 -2.38 -14.76
C THR A 95 -19.03 -3.27 -15.58
N GLY A 96 -19.75 -4.20 -14.94
CA GLY A 96 -20.53 -5.23 -15.62
C GLY A 96 -19.69 -6.34 -16.26
N SER A 97 -18.35 -6.30 -16.17
CA SER A 97 -17.49 -7.36 -16.67
C SER A 97 -17.44 -8.53 -15.68
N PRO A 98 -17.70 -9.78 -16.11
CA PRO A 98 -17.69 -10.93 -15.20
C PRO A 98 -16.30 -11.27 -14.65
N LEU A 99 -15.23 -10.75 -15.25
CA LEU A 99 -13.84 -10.97 -14.81
C LEU A 99 -13.34 -9.88 -13.85
N ASP A 100 -14.10 -8.81 -13.66
CA ASP A 100 -13.76 -7.78 -12.68
C ASP A 100 -14.32 -8.20 -11.32
N LEU A 101 -13.42 -8.35 -10.35
CA LEU A 101 -13.72 -8.84 -9.01
C LEU A 101 -13.26 -7.83 -7.96
N ALA A 102 -14.21 -7.22 -7.25
CA ALA A 102 -13.90 -6.35 -6.14
C ALA A 102 -13.85 -7.13 -4.82
N LEU A 103 -12.89 -6.79 -3.96
CA LEU A 103 -12.87 -7.23 -2.57
C LEU A 103 -13.58 -6.19 -1.72
N TYR A 104 -14.47 -6.65 -0.84
CA TYR A 104 -15.07 -5.83 0.19
C TYR A 104 -14.79 -6.40 1.56
N ASP A 105 -14.17 -5.57 2.40
CA ASP A 105 -13.64 -5.98 3.70
C ASP A 105 -13.65 -4.84 4.72
N ASP A 106 -14.33 -3.72 4.42
CA ASP A 106 -14.42 -2.61 5.36
C ASP A 106 -14.96 -3.02 6.73
N ARG A 107 -15.84 -4.04 6.76
CA ARG A 107 -16.42 -4.63 7.97
C ARG A 107 -15.89 -6.02 8.29
N LEU A 108 -14.81 -6.47 7.65
CA LEU A 108 -14.23 -7.78 7.92
C LEU A 108 -13.42 -7.74 9.21
N TYR A 109 -13.98 -8.34 10.27
CA TYR A 109 -13.28 -8.56 11.51
C TYR A 109 -13.07 -10.05 11.73
N LEU A 110 -11.84 -10.41 12.10
CA LEU A 110 -11.44 -11.78 12.33
C LEU A 110 -10.88 -11.92 13.75
N THR A 111 -11.08 -13.10 14.32
CA THR A 111 -10.57 -13.47 15.63
C THR A 111 -9.72 -14.72 15.47
N LEU A 112 -8.38 -14.57 15.58
CA LEU A 112 -7.44 -15.68 15.35
C LEU A 112 -7.42 -16.70 16.49
N ALA A 113 -7.53 -16.21 17.72
CA ALA A 113 -7.50 -17.02 18.94
C ALA A 113 -8.89 -17.07 19.58
N GLU A 114 -9.29 -18.23 20.10
CA GLU A 114 -10.56 -18.40 20.82
C GLU A 114 -10.61 -17.44 22.03
N GLY A 115 -11.58 -16.52 22.03
CA GLY A 115 -11.69 -15.46 23.06
C GLY A 115 -10.83 -14.20 22.81
N GLY A 116 -10.13 -14.12 21.67
CA GLY A 116 -9.36 -12.95 21.28
C GLY A 116 -10.21 -11.75 20.84
N VAL A 117 -9.61 -10.57 20.81
CA VAL A 117 -10.25 -9.35 20.32
C VAL A 117 -10.38 -9.44 18.79
N PRO A 118 -11.57 -9.16 18.21
CA PRO A 118 -11.72 -9.08 16.77
C PRO A 118 -10.84 -7.96 16.19
N GLN A 119 -9.98 -8.30 15.24
CA GLN A 119 -9.11 -7.35 14.54
C GLN A 119 -9.61 -7.15 13.11
N LYS A 120 -9.52 -5.92 12.61
CA LYS A 120 -9.87 -5.63 11.20
C LYS A 120 -8.86 -6.34 10.31
N ALA A 121 -9.35 -7.05 9.30
CA ALA A 121 -8.51 -7.73 8.33
C ALA A 121 -8.68 -7.09 6.95
N THR A 122 -7.58 -6.98 6.20
CA THR A 122 -7.60 -6.53 4.80
C THR A 122 -7.33 -7.70 3.87
N LEU A 123 -8.19 -7.89 2.88
CA LEU A 123 -8.10 -8.96 1.90
C LEU A 123 -7.12 -8.64 0.76
N PHE A 124 -6.52 -9.67 0.20
CA PHE A 124 -5.74 -9.54 -1.03
C PHE A 124 -5.94 -10.78 -1.88
N PHE A 125 -5.82 -10.63 -3.19
CA PHE A 125 -5.69 -11.76 -4.10
C PHE A 125 -4.26 -12.26 -4.10
N ALA A 126 -4.06 -13.57 -3.97
CA ALA A 126 -2.80 -14.23 -4.19
C ALA A 126 -2.60 -14.44 -5.70
N VAL A 127 -1.47 -13.97 -6.22
CA VAL A 127 -1.05 -14.12 -7.60
C VAL A 127 0.36 -14.70 -7.66
N ALA A 128 0.65 -15.52 -8.66
CA ALA A 128 2.00 -15.93 -8.99
C ALA A 128 2.52 -15.06 -10.13
N ARG A 129 3.68 -14.45 -9.91
CA ARG A 129 4.43 -13.80 -10.98
C ARG A 129 4.98 -14.84 -11.97
N PRO A 130 5.45 -14.40 -13.16
CA PRO A 130 6.11 -15.29 -14.12
C PRO A 130 7.34 -16.03 -13.58
N ASP A 131 7.98 -15.50 -12.52
CA ASP A 131 9.09 -16.15 -11.79
C ASP A 131 8.63 -17.26 -10.82
N GLY A 132 7.32 -17.48 -10.69
CA GLY A 132 6.71 -18.44 -9.76
C GLY A 132 6.55 -17.91 -8.33
N ALA A 133 6.99 -16.69 -8.03
CA ALA A 133 6.91 -16.15 -6.69
C ALA A 133 5.49 -15.65 -6.37
N VAL A 134 4.98 -16.03 -5.19
CA VAL A 134 3.66 -15.59 -4.72
C VAL A 134 3.73 -14.12 -4.31
N ARG A 135 2.78 -13.34 -4.80
CA ARG A 135 2.59 -11.92 -4.49
C ARG A 135 1.12 -11.65 -4.22
N TYR A 136 0.85 -10.56 -3.56
CA TYR A 136 -0.49 -10.14 -3.20
C TYR A 136 -0.88 -8.91 -4.00
N VAL A 137 -2.08 -8.90 -4.56
CA VAL A 137 -2.61 -7.75 -5.27
C VAL A 137 -3.99 -7.40 -4.74
N ARG A 138 -4.31 -6.12 -4.77
CA ARG A 138 -5.65 -5.63 -4.44
C ARG A 138 -6.46 -5.30 -5.70
N ALA A 139 -5.78 -5.13 -6.83
CA ALA A 139 -6.42 -4.89 -8.11
C ALA A 139 -7.29 -6.08 -8.52
N GLY A 140 -8.56 -5.78 -8.81
CA GLY A 140 -9.60 -6.74 -9.16
C GLY A 140 -9.83 -6.94 -10.64
N ARG A 141 -9.02 -6.31 -11.51
CA ARG A 141 -9.20 -6.35 -12.95
C ARG A 141 -8.41 -7.52 -13.52
N PHE A 142 -9.11 -8.57 -13.92
CA PHE A 142 -8.49 -9.77 -14.47
C PHE A 142 -8.88 -9.99 -15.93
N ALA A 143 -8.03 -10.70 -16.64
CA ALA A 143 -8.23 -11.14 -18.01
C ALA A 143 -7.86 -12.62 -18.12
N VAL A 144 -8.28 -13.27 -19.20
CA VAL A 144 -7.83 -14.62 -19.50
C VAL A 144 -6.60 -14.54 -20.40
N ASP A 145 -5.52 -15.22 -20.01
CA ASP A 145 -4.31 -15.29 -20.81
C ASP A 145 -4.45 -16.27 -22.00
N ALA A 146 -3.44 -16.30 -22.88
CA ALA A 146 -3.44 -17.15 -24.07
C ALA A 146 -3.50 -18.66 -23.74
N ASP A 147 -3.11 -19.05 -22.53
CA ASP A 147 -3.10 -20.44 -22.06
C ASP A 147 -4.41 -20.83 -21.35
N GLY A 148 -5.33 -19.88 -21.16
CA GLY A 148 -6.62 -20.04 -20.51
C GLY A 148 -6.62 -19.84 -18.99
N TYR A 149 -5.57 -19.23 -18.42
CA TYR A 149 -5.49 -18.88 -17.00
C TYR A 149 -6.06 -17.49 -16.71
N LEU A 150 -6.61 -17.33 -15.51
CA LEU A 150 -6.97 -16.01 -14.99
C LEU A 150 -5.70 -15.25 -14.62
N ALA A 151 -5.45 -14.11 -15.25
CA ALA A 151 -4.25 -13.32 -15.06
C ALA A 151 -4.56 -11.83 -14.92
N THR A 152 -3.66 -11.13 -14.24
CA THR A 152 -3.61 -9.67 -14.20
C THR A 152 -3.06 -9.10 -15.51
N PRO A 153 -3.33 -7.82 -15.84
CA PRO A 153 -2.75 -7.16 -17.01
C PRO A 153 -1.21 -7.14 -17.01
N SER A 154 -0.57 -7.25 -15.85
CA SER A 154 0.88 -7.36 -15.69
C SER A 154 1.44 -8.77 -15.96
N GLY A 155 0.58 -9.75 -16.27
CA GLY A 155 0.98 -11.13 -16.58
C GLY A 155 1.10 -12.06 -15.37
N SER A 156 0.77 -11.60 -14.16
CA SER A 156 0.74 -12.45 -12.95
C SER A 156 -0.56 -13.26 -12.93
N ARG A 157 -0.46 -14.58 -12.72
CA ARG A 157 -1.60 -15.51 -12.72
C ARG A 157 -2.26 -15.57 -11.35
N VAL A 158 -3.59 -15.56 -11.29
CA VAL A 158 -4.36 -15.66 -10.04
C VAL A 158 -4.30 -17.09 -9.51
N LEU A 159 -4.01 -17.23 -8.22
CA LEU A 159 -3.91 -18.53 -7.55
C LEU A 159 -5.26 -18.92 -6.96
N ASP A 160 -5.46 -20.23 -6.81
CA ASP A 160 -6.54 -20.81 -6.02
C ASP A 160 -6.13 -20.94 -4.54
N ALA A 161 -7.08 -21.36 -3.71
CA ALA A 161 -6.86 -21.62 -2.28
C ALA A 161 -5.76 -22.65 -1.98
N SER A 162 -5.42 -23.52 -2.94
CA SER A 162 -4.34 -24.50 -2.83
C SER A 162 -2.99 -23.97 -3.34
N GLY A 163 -2.94 -22.72 -3.81
CA GLY A 163 -1.75 -22.10 -4.38
C GLY A 163 -1.48 -22.45 -5.85
N ALA A 164 -2.43 -23.11 -6.54
CA ALA A 164 -2.30 -23.45 -7.94
C ALA A 164 -2.93 -22.35 -8.83
N PRO A 165 -2.34 -21.99 -9.99
CA PRO A 165 -2.95 -21.03 -10.90
C PRO A 165 -4.32 -21.48 -11.40
N ILE A 166 -5.30 -20.57 -11.38
CA ILE A 166 -6.67 -20.85 -11.82
C ILE A 166 -6.72 -20.87 -13.34
N ARG A 167 -6.95 -22.05 -13.90
CA ARG A 167 -7.24 -22.24 -15.33
C ARG A 167 -8.74 -22.32 -15.55
N LEU A 168 -9.29 -21.47 -16.41
CA LEU A 168 -10.72 -21.45 -16.74
C LEU A 168 -11.07 -22.44 -17.85
N TYR A 169 -10.20 -22.59 -18.84
CA TYR A 169 -10.36 -23.57 -19.91
C TYR A 169 -9.00 -23.91 -20.55
N ASN A 170 -8.94 -25.03 -21.27
CA ASN A 170 -7.79 -25.35 -22.10
C ASN A 170 -8.07 -24.96 -23.56
N PRO A 171 -7.40 -23.93 -24.14
CA PRO A 171 -7.60 -23.54 -25.53
C PRO A 171 -7.19 -24.61 -26.54
N ALA A 172 -6.30 -25.54 -26.15
CA ALA A 172 -5.92 -26.66 -27.01
C ALA A 172 -7.01 -27.74 -27.14
N ASP A 173 -8.02 -27.73 -26.26
CA ASP A 173 -9.17 -28.63 -26.31
C ASP A 173 -10.41 -27.88 -26.84
N PRO A 174 -10.83 -28.11 -28.10
CA PRO A 174 -11.93 -27.37 -28.71
C PRO A 174 -13.28 -27.62 -27.99
N ALA A 175 -13.45 -28.75 -27.30
CA ALA A 175 -14.66 -29.01 -26.53
C ALA A 175 -14.75 -28.11 -25.29
N GLN A 176 -13.62 -27.88 -24.60
CA GLN A 176 -13.56 -26.99 -23.44
C GLN A 176 -13.68 -25.52 -23.85
N ALA A 177 -13.06 -25.12 -24.95
CA ALA A 177 -13.18 -23.76 -25.48
C ALA A 177 -14.63 -23.42 -25.86
N ALA A 178 -15.34 -24.35 -26.52
CA ALA A 178 -16.76 -24.18 -26.84
C ALA A 178 -17.63 -24.12 -25.57
N ALA A 179 -17.35 -24.97 -24.59
CA ALA A 179 -18.08 -24.98 -23.32
C ALA A 179 -17.90 -23.67 -22.52
N TYR A 180 -16.67 -23.13 -22.49
CA TYR A 180 -16.39 -21.83 -21.88
C TYR A 180 -17.09 -20.69 -22.60
N ALA A 181 -17.10 -20.68 -23.94
CA ALA A 181 -17.77 -19.64 -24.72
C ALA A 181 -19.29 -19.58 -24.50
N THR A 182 -19.92 -20.71 -24.14
CA THR A 182 -21.35 -20.77 -23.81
C THR A 182 -21.66 -20.56 -22.33
N GLY A 183 -20.64 -20.60 -21.47
CA GLY A 183 -20.78 -20.50 -20.02
C GLY A 183 -20.68 -19.07 -19.51
N GLU A 184 -21.45 -18.76 -18.48
CA GLU A 184 -21.33 -17.53 -17.70
C GLU A 184 -20.44 -17.81 -16.48
N LEU A 185 -19.36 -17.04 -16.33
CA LEU A 185 -18.54 -17.11 -15.13
C LEU A 185 -19.32 -16.47 -13.97
N ARG A 186 -19.45 -17.17 -12.85
CA ARG A 186 -20.02 -16.64 -11.61
C ARG A 186 -19.04 -16.79 -10.46
N VAL A 187 -18.90 -15.72 -9.68
CA VAL A 187 -18.08 -15.72 -8.48
C VAL A 187 -18.96 -15.44 -7.28
N ASP A 188 -19.01 -16.40 -6.36
CA ASP A 188 -19.75 -16.26 -5.11
C ASP A 188 -19.04 -15.33 -4.12
N ALA A 189 -19.77 -14.82 -3.14
CA ALA A 189 -19.23 -13.94 -2.10
C ALA A 189 -18.09 -14.58 -1.29
N ASP A 190 -18.07 -15.91 -1.17
CA ASP A 190 -16.99 -16.67 -0.52
C ASP A 190 -15.77 -16.89 -1.42
N GLY A 191 -15.74 -16.29 -2.61
CA GLY A 191 -14.63 -16.36 -3.56
C GLY A 191 -14.60 -17.63 -4.39
N ARG A 192 -15.67 -18.42 -4.42
CA ARG A 192 -15.75 -19.62 -5.26
C ARG A 192 -16.14 -19.23 -6.68
N VAL A 193 -15.29 -19.59 -7.64
CA VAL A 193 -15.44 -19.35 -9.07
C VAL A 193 -16.06 -20.58 -9.72
N ARG A 194 -17.21 -20.38 -10.35
CA ARG A 194 -18.01 -21.42 -11.00
C ARG A 194 -18.36 -20.99 -12.42
N LEU A 195 -18.23 -21.89 -13.37
CA LEU A 195 -18.75 -21.66 -14.73
C LEU A 195 -20.14 -22.31 -14.83
N VAL A 196 -21.17 -21.51 -15.08
CA VAL A 196 -22.56 -21.97 -15.18
C VAL A 196 -23.10 -21.81 -16.60
N ASP A 197 -23.99 -22.70 -17.03
CA ASP A 197 -24.73 -22.55 -18.29
C ASP A 197 -25.91 -21.58 -18.13
N GLY A 198 -26.60 -21.28 -19.23
CA GLY A 198 -27.81 -20.44 -19.21
C GLY A 198 -28.99 -20.98 -18.38
N ARG A 199 -28.86 -22.18 -17.80
CA ARG A 199 -29.83 -22.78 -16.85
C ARG A 199 -29.31 -22.78 -15.41
N GLY A 200 -28.14 -22.18 -15.16
CA GLY A 200 -27.50 -22.11 -13.85
C GLY A 200 -26.82 -23.41 -13.39
N GLN A 201 -26.66 -24.40 -14.27
CA GLN A 201 -25.95 -25.65 -13.96
C GLN A 201 -24.46 -25.51 -14.26
N LEU A 202 -23.61 -26.20 -13.50
CA LEU A 202 -22.17 -26.17 -13.73
C LEU A 202 -21.84 -26.76 -15.10
N VAL A 203 -21.12 -25.99 -15.92
CA VAL A 203 -20.59 -26.46 -17.20
C VAL A 203 -19.56 -27.53 -16.90
N ARG A 204 -19.77 -28.74 -17.43
CA ARG A 204 -18.89 -29.89 -17.22
C ARG A 204 -17.97 -30.07 -18.41
N GLY A 205 -16.69 -30.31 -18.14
CA GLY A 205 -15.72 -30.68 -19.16
C GLY A 205 -15.87 -32.13 -19.63
N PRO A 206 -15.06 -32.56 -20.62
CA PRO A 206 -15.01 -33.95 -21.04
C PRO A 206 -14.63 -34.84 -19.83
N GLY A 207 -15.54 -35.73 -19.42
CA GLY A 207 -15.38 -36.58 -18.22
C GLY A 207 -16.32 -36.26 -17.05
N GLY A 208 -17.21 -35.28 -17.18
CA GLY A 208 -18.30 -35.04 -16.22
C GLY A 208 -17.88 -34.28 -14.95
N GLN A 209 -16.63 -33.85 -14.84
CA GLN A 209 -16.16 -32.92 -13.82
C GLN A 209 -16.53 -31.47 -14.21
N PRO A 210 -16.85 -30.60 -13.24
CA PRO A 210 -17.08 -29.18 -13.52
C PRO A 210 -15.82 -28.56 -14.12
N LEU A 211 -15.97 -27.82 -15.22
CA LEU A 211 -14.85 -27.20 -15.94
C LEU A 211 -14.14 -26.17 -15.05
N VAL A 212 -14.92 -25.40 -14.28
CA VAL A 212 -14.44 -24.43 -13.30
C VAL A 212 -15.27 -24.57 -12.02
N ASP A 213 -14.64 -25.08 -10.96
CA ASP A 213 -15.11 -25.02 -9.57
C ASP A 213 -13.89 -24.87 -8.66
N ARG A 214 -13.40 -23.63 -8.54
CA ARG A 214 -12.17 -23.30 -7.82
C ARG A 214 -12.43 -22.21 -6.80
N LEU A 215 -11.76 -22.28 -5.65
CA LEU A 215 -11.81 -21.21 -4.65
C LEU A 215 -10.66 -20.25 -4.93
N LEU A 216 -10.93 -18.94 -5.02
CA LEU A 216 -9.90 -17.93 -5.18
C LEU A 216 -8.91 -18.00 -4.01
N GLY A 217 -7.63 -17.89 -4.32
CA GLY A 217 -6.57 -17.70 -3.34
C GLY A 217 -6.70 -16.30 -2.75
N LEU A 218 -7.55 -16.14 -1.75
CA LEU A 218 -7.65 -14.90 -0.98
C LEU A 218 -6.80 -15.02 0.27
N VAL A 219 -6.24 -13.90 0.71
CA VAL A 219 -5.46 -13.83 1.93
C VAL A 219 -5.93 -12.65 2.75
N ALA A 220 -6.19 -12.87 4.03
CA ALA A 220 -6.55 -11.85 4.99
C ALA A 220 -5.33 -11.45 5.82
N ALA A 221 -4.85 -10.21 5.63
CA ALA A 221 -3.82 -9.62 6.45
C ALA A 221 -4.45 -8.92 7.65
N MET A 222 -4.15 -9.40 8.86
CA MET A 222 -4.54 -8.74 10.11
C MET A 222 -3.83 -7.42 10.35
N ASP A 223 -2.60 -7.33 9.82
CA ASP A 223 -1.78 -6.13 9.86
C ASP A 223 -1.32 -5.79 8.45
N PRO A 224 -2.05 -4.92 7.74
CA PRO A 224 -1.72 -4.57 6.37
C PRO A 224 -0.35 -3.89 6.24
N HIS A 225 0.21 -3.32 7.32
CA HIS A 225 1.51 -2.66 7.26
C HIS A 225 2.69 -3.64 7.05
N GLY A 226 2.47 -4.94 7.22
CA GLY A 226 3.44 -5.97 6.80
C GLY A 226 3.51 -6.19 5.27
N MET A 227 2.63 -5.54 4.50
CA MET A 227 2.64 -5.60 3.04
C MET A 227 3.61 -4.58 2.45
N VAL A 228 4.72 -5.06 1.91
CA VAL A 228 5.75 -4.25 1.25
C VAL A 228 5.47 -4.19 -0.25
N ARG A 229 5.34 -2.99 -0.81
CA ARG A 229 5.11 -2.80 -2.25
C ARG A 229 6.36 -3.11 -3.06
N GLU A 230 6.22 -3.91 -4.12
CA GLU A 230 7.32 -4.26 -5.04
C GLU A 230 7.16 -3.70 -6.47
N GLY A 231 6.04 -3.02 -6.77
CA GLY A 231 5.74 -2.45 -8.10
C GLY A 231 4.46 -3.02 -8.72
N ASP A 232 3.89 -2.33 -9.72
CA ASP A 232 2.67 -2.74 -10.45
C ASP A 232 1.48 -3.15 -9.57
N GLY A 233 1.36 -2.56 -8.38
CA GLY A 233 0.33 -2.91 -7.40
C GLY A 233 0.53 -4.24 -6.67
N HIS A 234 1.68 -4.89 -6.81
CA HIS A 234 2.06 -6.10 -6.09
C HIS A 234 2.65 -5.78 -4.73
N TYR A 235 2.28 -6.60 -3.76
CA TYR A 235 2.80 -6.60 -2.40
C TYR A 235 3.49 -7.94 -2.10
N ARG A 236 4.58 -7.86 -1.37
CA ARG A 236 5.23 -8.99 -0.69
C ARG A 236 4.90 -8.89 0.79
N TRP A 237 4.61 -10.01 1.42
CA TRP A 237 4.45 -10.07 2.87
C TRP A 237 5.81 -10.18 3.55
N GLU A 238 6.07 -9.32 4.53
CA GLU A 238 7.28 -9.34 5.38
C GLU A 238 6.93 -9.29 6.89
N GLY A 239 5.62 -9.33 7.21
CA GLY A 239 5.14 -9.37 8.58
C GLY A 239 5.16 -10.77 9.18
N ASP A 240 4.57 -10.89 10.36
CA ASP A 240 4.39 -12.15 11.08
C ASP A 240 3.50 -13.13 10.30
N GLU A 241 3.94 -14.37 10.07
CA GLU A 241 3.21 -15.37 9.30
C GLU A 241 1.84 -15.69 9.91
N ASP A 242 1.72 -15.64 11.24
CA ASP A 242 0.45 -15.88 11.94
C ASP A 242 -0.61 -14.79 11.67
N ARG A 243 -0.17 -13.61 11.21
CA ARG A 243 -1.03 -12.46 10.90
C ARG A 243 -1.47 -12.42 9.44
N LEU A 244 -1.05 -13.42 8.65
CA LEU A 244 -1.44 -13.60 7.26
C LEU A 244 -2.24 -14.89 7.11
N VAL A 245 -3.57 -14.78 7.04
CA VAL A 245 -4.46 -15.95 6.99
C VAL A 245 -4.89 -16.22 5.55
N PRO A 246 -4.39 -17.29 4.89
CA PRO A 246 -4.90 -17.69 3.60
C PRO A 246 -6.30 -18.29 3.71
N LEU A 247 -7.11 -18.12 2.66
CA LEU A 247 -8.40 -18.76 2.48
C LEU A 247 -8.20 -20.23 2.07
N ASP A 248 -7.57 -21.02 2.94
CA ASP A 248 -7.39 -22.45 2.74
C ASP A 248 -8.47 -23.22 3.55
N PRO A 249 -9.40 -23.93 2.88
CA PRO A 249 -10.42 -24.72 3.55
C PRO A 249 -9.87 -25.88 4.39
N ALA A 250 -8.61 -26.30 4.19
CA ALA A 250 -7.97 -27.32 5.01
C ALA A 250 -7.56 -26.81 6.40
N THR A 251 -7.40 -25.50 6.57
CA THR A 251 -6.99 -24.89 7.84
C THR A 251 -8.20 -24.36 8.62
N ALA A 252 -8.16 -24.48 9.96
CA ALA A 252 -9.23 -23.93 10.81
C ALA A 252 -9.35 -22.40 10.68
N ALA A 253 -8.23 -21.70 10.52
CA ALA A 253 -8.21 -20.25 10.31
C ALA A 253 -8.83 -19.86 8.96
N GLY A 254 -8.52 -20.57 7.88
CA GLY A 254 -9.12 -20.36 6.56
C GLY A 254 -10.62 -20.69 6.52
N ALA A 255 -11.06 -21.71 7.26
CA ALA A 255 -12.48 -22.02 7.41
C ALA A 255 -13.25 -20.87 8.11
N ARG A 256 -12.69 -20.32 9.20
CA ARG A 256 -13.25 -19.14 9.89
C ARG A 256 -13.25 -17.90 8.99
N LEU A 257 -12.17 -17.69 8.24
CA LEU A 257 -12.12 -16.61 7.24
C LEU A 257 -13.25 -16.76 6.23
N ARG A 258 -13.48 -17.96 5.68
CA ARG A 258 -14.55 -18.20 4.72
C ARG A 258 -15.95 -17.90 5.27
N GLU A 259 -16.19 -18.25 6.53
CA GLU A 259 -17.44 -17.92 7.21
C GLU A 259 -17.58 -16.40 7.40
N ALA A 260 -16.51 -15.74 7.86
CA ALA A 260 -16.47 -14.29 8.03
C ALA A 260 -16.66 -13.53 6.71
N LEU A 261 -16.13 -14.06 5.60
CA LEU A 261 -16.43 -13.54 4.26
C LEU A 261 -17.95 -13.58 4.06
N ARG A 262 -18.61 -14.75 4.10
CA ARG A 262 -20.07 -14.81 3.87
C ARG A 262 -20.92 -13.87 4.71
N ALA A 263 -20.49 -13.55 5.94
CA ALA A 263 -21.23 -12.68 6.85
C ALA A 263 -20.86 -11.18 6.74
N GLN A 264 -19.60 -10.84 6.54
CA GLN A 264 -19.06 -9.49 6.79
C GLN A 264 -18.20 -8.91 5.65
N GLY A 265 -17.73 -9.75 4.73
CA GLY A 265 -16.80 -9.38 3.66
C GLY A 265 -17.02 -10.21 2.41
N GLY A 266 -16.11 -10.21 1.46
CA GLY A 266 -16.20 -11.12 0.32
C GLY A 266 -15.76 -10.55 -1.01
N VAL A 267 -16.11 -11.31 -2.05
CA VAL A 267 -15.87 -10.96 -3.44
C VAL A 267 -17.17 -10.50 -4.07
N ARG A 268 -17.11 -9.40 -4.81
CA ARG A 268 -18.24 -8.92 -5.62
C ARG A 268 -17.83 -8.92 -7.08
N GLN A 269 -18.53 -9.72 -7.86
CA GLN A 269 -18.33 -9.81 -9.31
C GLN A 269 -18.96 -8.62 -10.04
N GLY A 270 -18.32 -8.17 -11.13
CA GLY A 270 -18.79 -7.05 -11.95
C GLY A 270 -18.35 -5.69 -11.43
N PHE A 271 -17.45 -5.67 -10.44
CA PHE A 271 -16.96 -4.47 -9.77
C PHE A 271 -15.44 -4.50 -9.70
N TYR A 272 -14.81 -3.33 -9.70
CA TYR A 272 -13.44 -3.18 -9.21
C TYR A 272 -13.40 -2.15 -8.08
N GLU A 273 -12.37 -2.24 -7.25
CA GLU A 273 -12.09 -1.23 -6.24
C GLU A 273 -11.30 -0.07 -6.86
N ALA A 274 -11.80 1.16 -6.75
CA ALA A 274 -11.09 2.36 -7.15
C ALA A 274 -9.91 2.66 -6.21
N SER A 275 -9.04 3.58 -6.60
CA SER A 275 -8.03 4.09 -5.67
C SER A 275 -8.71 4.77 -4.48
N ASN A 276 -8.15 4.62 -3.28
CA ASN A 276 -8.60 5.34 -2.08
C ASN A 276 -8.04 6.78 -1.99
N LEU A 277 -7.48 7.28 -3.10
CA LEU A 277 -6.97 8.63 -3.21
C LEU A 277 -8.11 9.62 -3.50
N ASP A 278 -8.10 10.75 -2.81
CA ASP A 278 -8.85 11.93 -3.21
C ASP A 278 -7.97 12.82 -4.11
N PRO A 279 -8.26 12.94 -5.43
CA PRO A 279 -7.46 13.74 -6.33
C PRO A 279 -7.46 15.24 -5.97
N ALA A 280 -8.57 15.76 -5.45
CA ALA A 280 -8.67 17.18 -5.13
C ALA A 280 -7.74 17.52 -3.95
N GLN A 281 -7.78 16.71 -2.90
CA GLN A 281 -6.87 16.88 -1.75
C GLN A 281 -5.40 16.68 -2.16
N THR A 282 -5.12 15.69 -3.01
CA THR A 282 -3.75 15.40 -3.47
C THR A 282 -3.14 16.59 -4.22
N MET A 283 -3.92 17.30 -5.03
CA MET A 283 -3.44 18.50 -5.72
C MET A 283 -3.17 19.65 -4.76
N VAL A 284 -3.95 19.80 -3.69
CA VAL A 284 -3.67 20.77 -2.62
C VAL A 284 -2.36 20.42 -1.91
N ASP A 285 -2.19 19.14 -1.55
CA ASP A 285 -0.98 18.67 -0.87
C ASP A 285 0.27 18.81 -1.76
N LEU A 286 0.15 18.62 -3.08
CA LEU A 286 1.22 18.87 -4.05
C LEU A 286 1.64 20.34 -4.08
N MET A 287 0.66 21.26 -4.12
CA MET A 287 0.91 22.69 -4.08
C MET A 287 1.51 23.13 -2.75
N GLU A 288 1.09 22.52 -1.64
CA GLU A 288 1.66 22.74 -0.32
C GLU A 288 3.14 22.30 -0.27
N ALA A 289 3.46 21.10 -0.75
CA ALA A 289 4.82 20.58 -0.81
C ALA A 289 5.72 21.45 -1.71
N LEU A 290 5.22 21.90 -2.87
CA LEU A 290 5.95 22.78 -3.78
C LEU A 290 6.24 24.14 -3.12
N ARG A 291 5.23 24.77 -2.48
CA ARG A 291 5.43 26.04 -1.77
C ARG A 291 6.40 25.90 -0.60
N ALA A 292 6.36 24.78 0.12
CA ALA A 292 7.31 24.49 1.19
C ALA A 292 8.74 24.30 0.65
N TYR A 293 8.90 23.65 -0.50
CA TYR A 293 10.17 23.54 -1.21
C TYR A 293 10.71 24.91 -1.64
N GLU A 294 9.89 25.74 -2.28
CA GLU A 294 10.24 27.11 -2.67
C GLU A 294 10.63 27.98 -1.47
N ALA A 295 9.92 27.85 -0.35
CA ALA A 295 10.25 28.55 0.89
C ALA A 295 11.65 28.16 1.40
N ASN A 296 11.99 26.87 1.42
CA ASN A 296 13.32 26.40 1.78
C ASN A 296 14.40 26.88 0.79
N GLN A 297 14.09 26.92 -0.51
CA GLN A 297 15.00 27.45 -1.53
C GLN A 297 15.31 28.94 -1.30
N ARG A 298 14.31 29.75 -0.93
CA ARG A 298 14.52 31.17 -0.56
C ARG A 298 15.42 31.34 0.66
N VAL A 299 15.33 30.43 1.65
CA VAL A 299 16.22 30.44 2.82
C VAL A 299 17.66 30.17 2.41
N VAL A 300 17.90 29.21 1.51
CA VAL A 300 19.23 28.93 0.96
C VAL A 300 19.78 30.14 0.21
N GLN A 301 18.98 30.74 -0.68
CA GLN A 301 19.37 31.95 -1.42
C GLN A 301 19.69 33.13 -0.48
N ALA A 302 18.92 33.32 0.60
CA ALA A 302 19.19 34.35 1.58
C ALA A 302 20.54 34.11 2.28
N TYR A 303 20.86 32.85 2.61
CA TYR A 303 22.18 32.52 3.16
C TYR A 303 23.30 32.80 2.15
N ASP A 304 23.13 32.43 0.88
CA ASP A 304 24.14 32.72 -0.17
C ASP A 304 24.35 34.23 -0.35
N GLN A 305 23.29 35.03 -0.37
CA GLN A 305 23.38 36.49 -0.45
C GLN A 305 24.12 37.09 0.77
N THR A 306 23.88 36.55 1.97
CA THR A 306 24.63 37.00 3.16
C THR A 306 26.10 36.62 3.09
N LEU A 307 26.46 35.45 2.54
CA LEU A 307 27.85 35.06 2.31
C LEU A 307 28.52 35.99 1.29
N GLU A 308 27.84 36.25 0.18
CA GLU A 308 28.35 37.14 -0.88
C GLU A 308 28.62 38.54 -0.33
N LYS A 309 27.71 39.11 0.48
CA LYS A 309 27.95 40.40 1.16
C LYS A 309 29.12 40.33 2.13
N LEU A 310 29.21 39.28 2.95
CA LEU A 310 30.33 39.12 3.89
C LEU A 310 31.68 39.08 3.14
N PHE A 311 31.80 38.31 2.06
CA PHE A 311 33.05 38.24 1.30
C PHE A 311 33.33 39.51 0.48
N GLY A 312 32.29 40.10 -0.12
CA GLY A 312 32.42 41.24 -1.03
C GLY A 312 32.60 42.60 -0.35
N GLU A 313 32.02 42.80 0.84
CA GLU A 313 32.06 44.07 1.56
C GLU A 313 33.08 44.08 2.70
N VAL A 314 33.26 42.97 3.43
CA VAL A 314 34.21 42.91 4.57
C VAL A 314 35.63 42.56 4.11
N GLY A 315 35.78 41.87 2.98
CA GLY A 315 37.08 41.53 2.39
C GLY A 315 37.76 42.67 1.62
N LYS A 316 37.09 43.82 1.45
CA LYS A 316 37.69 45.05 0.89
C LYS A 316 38.33 45.88 2.02
N VAL A 317 39.49 45.44 2.50
CA VAL A 317 40.44 46.28 3.25
C VAL A 317 41.81 46.10 2.63
#